data_AF-A0A357FAJ1-F1
#
_entry.id   AF-A0A357FAJ1-F1
#
_cell.length_a   1.000
_cell.length_b   1.000
_cell.length_c   1.000
_cell.angle_alpha   90.00
_cell.angle_beta   90.00
_cell.angle_gamma   90.00
#
_symmetry.space_group_name_H-M   'P 1'
#
loop_
_entity.id
_entity.type
_entity.pdbx_description
1 polymer ?
#
loop_
_entity_poly.entity_id
_entity_poly.type
_entity_poly.pdbx_seq_one_letter_code
_entity_poly.pdbx_strand_id
1 'polypeptide(L)'
;SAQSCAVLLDKEKYSTVAANTNCTNYERGSAYLGQAGVNFGNFLKEGATDNLTKTLGIKKLSSPTDYTTGNRGYLTNALCLIGANTFTSSSRCPGASPRTGTNGEIEISLFANIADLIYLSYGVLDNDSNGTISDSESKEFAELNTVGITTSGMGTGLSAYNNNFEVVIGTSHFIANSDLTKCDPYDGNYTDNASSNTPCAVRVLALGTEITEIRPIYKLDDMIDITAGGELNTRVSMLSELTMISTALDSDFDSLGIGSENSIRKQLTFGLSKVDNGAKDNYPTANEACIGVLLFDVMFLLVKNAADNSTTSSELKSENLISTNDLLTAVDSTLSLLPAGASDVIEALPMNSARIVYASSSGYTDSYEEAESSLYEAMKNTRSLGIEDSVTGDGKVTFRELTCVSEN
;
A
#
# COMPACT_ATOMS: atom_id res chain seq x y z
N SER A 1 -41.77 -7.97 -35.46
CA SER A 1 -40.34 -7.69 -35.55
C SER A 1 -39.91 -7.12 -34.21
N ALA A 2 -38.98 -7.76 -33.49
CA ALA A 2 -38.40 -7.16 -32.28
C ALA A 2 -37.69 -5.86 -32.69
N GLN A 3 -37.89 -4.76 -31.96
CA GLN A 3 -37.16 -3.52 -32.23
C GLN A 3 -35.66 -3.77 -32.04
N SER A 4 -34.82 -3.28 -32.95
CA SER A 4 -33.36 -3.39 -32.83
C SER A 4 -32.86 -2.72 -31.56
N CYS A 5 -31.82 -3.28 -30.94
CA CYS A 5 -31.27 -2.78 -29.69
C CYS A 5 -30.83 -1.31 -29.77
N ALA A 6 -30.24 -0.87 -30.89
CA ALA A 6 -29.96 0.54 -31.17
C ALA A 6 -31.20 1.46 -31.07
N VAL A 7 -32.35 1.07 -31.64
CA VAL A 7 -33.60 1.87 -31.56
C VAL A 7 -34.15 1.92 -30.14
N LEU A 8 -33.90 0.88 -29.34
CA LEU A 8 -34.26 0.87 -27.93
C LEU A 8 -33.33 1.77 -27.10
N LEU A 9 -32.03 1.83 -27.43
CA LEU A 9 -31.09 2.79 -26.83
C LEU A 9 -31.50 4.23 -27.11
N ASP A 10 -31.84 4.56 -28.36
CA ASP A 10 -32.28 5.91 -28.76
C ASP A 10 -33.56 6.35 -28.02
N LYS A 11 -34.38 5.39 -27.60
CA LYS A 11 -35.61 5.62 -26.80
C LYS A 11 -35.37 5.52 -25.29
N GLU A 12 -34.11 5.50 -24.87
CA GLU A 12 -33.68 5.40 -23.47
C GLU A 12 -34.23 4.15 -22.75
N LYS A 13 -34.50 3.07 -23.50
CA LYS A 13 -34.95 1.77 -22.94
C LYS A 13 -33.77 0.93 -22.47
N TYR A 14 -32.90 1.55 -21.69
CA TYR A 14 -31.62 1.00 -21.27
C TYR A 14 -31.74 -0.34 -20.54
N SER A 15 -32.63 -0.46 -19.54
CA SER A 15 -32.80 -1.71 -18.79
C SER A 15 -33.22 -2.89 -19.69
N THR A 16 -33.98 -2.61 -20.74
CA THR A 16 -34.41 -3.64 -21.72
C THR A 16 -33.24 -4.09 -22.60
N VAL A 17 -32.38 -3.16 -23.03
CA VAL A 17 -31.21 -3.47 -23.86
C VAL A 17 -30.15 -4.21 -23.06
N ALA A 18 -29.84 -3.75 -21.84
CA ALA A 18 -28.81 -4.36 -21.00
C ALA A 18 -29.09 -5.84 -20.68
N ALA A 19 -30.36 -6.18 -20.42
CA ALA A 19 -30.81 -7.54 -20.11
C ALA A 19 -30.94 -8.47 -21.33
N ASN A 20 -30.93 -7.92 -22.56
CA ASN A 20 -31.14 -8.71 -23.77
C ASN A 20 -29.81 -9.24 -24.33
N THR A 21 -29.56 -10.53 -24.14
CA THR A 21 -28.35 -11.22 -24.62
C THR A 21 -28.23 -11.32 -26.14
N ASN A 22 -29.28 -10.97 -26.89
CA ASN A 22 -29.20 -10.85 -28.35
C ASN A 22 -28.63 -9.50 -28.82
N CYS A 23 -28.53 -8.52 -27.92
CA CYS A 23 -27.84 -7.27 -28.20
C CYS A 23 -26.33 -7.47 -28.12
N THR A 24 -25.58 -6.70 -28.91
CA THR A 24 -24.12 -6.71 -28.87
C THR A 24 -23.59 -6.22 -27.52
N ASN A 25 -22.36 -6.59 -27.18
CA ASN A 25 -21.72 -6.11 -25.95
C ASN A 25 -21.57 -4.57 -25.94
N TYR A 26 -21.30 -3.97 -27.11
CA TYR A 26 -21.35 -2.51 -27.28
C TYR A 26 -22.70 -1.92 -26.86
N GLU A 27 -23.81 -2.45 -27.37
CA GLU A 27 -25.15 -1.94 -27.06
C GLU A 27 -25.52 -2.16 -25.59
N ARG A 28 -25.18 -3.33 -25.04
CA ARG A 28 -25.43 -3.65 -23.63
C ARG A 28 -24.58 -2.79 -22.69
N GLY A 29 -23.31 -2.59 -22.99
CA GLY A 29 -22.42 -1.69 -22.26
C GLY A 29 -22.94 -0.24 -22.29
N SER A 30 -23.34 0.23 -23.46
CA SER A 30 -23.97 1.55 -23.62
C SER A 30 -25.25 1.68 -22.79
N ALA A 31 -26.06 0.61 -22.72
CA ALA A 31 -27.26 0.58 -21.91
C ALA A 31 -26.96 0.60 -20.40
N TYR A 32 -25.89 -0.04 -19.95
CA TYR A 32 -25.45 0.07 -18.57
C TYR A 32 -25.00 1.50 -18.23
N LEU A 33 -24.24 2.15 -19.11
CA LEU A 33 -23.86 3.55 -18.95
C LEU A 33 -25.08 4.48 -18.88
N GLY A 34 -26.08 4.28 -19.76
CA GLY A 34 -27.33 5.03 -19.73
C GLY A 34 -28.10 4.86 -18.42
N GLN A 35 -28.13 3.65 -17.84
CA GLN A 35 -28.71 3.40 -16.51
C GLN A 35 -27.92 4.05 -15.38
N ALA A 36 -26.60 4.14 -15.52
CA ALA A 36 -25.75 4.86 -14.57
C ALA A 36 -25.94 6.38 -14.63
N GLY A 37 -26.66 6.90 -15.63
CA GLY A 37 -26.83 8.33 -15.88
C GLY A 37 -25.73 8.95 -16.75
N VAL A 38 -24.84 8.12 -17.31
CA VAL A 38 -23.81 8.55 -18.25
C VAL A 38 -24.47 8.82 -19.61
N ASN A 39 -24.80 10.10 -19.83
CA ASN A 39 -25.30 10.60 -21.10
C ASN A 39 -24.49 11.85 -21.50
N PHE A 40 -23.82 11.80 -22.65
CA PHE A 40 -22.99 12.90 -23.17
C PHE A 40 -23.73 14.23 -23.30
N GLY A 41 -25.02 14.18 -23.63
CA GLY A 41 -25.85 15.37 -23.68
C GLY A 41 -26.02 16.04 -22.33
N ASN A 42 -25.77 15.35 -21.21
CA ASN A 42 -25.79 15.92 -19.86
C ASN A 42 -24.40 16.36 -19.39
N PHE A 43 -23.34 15.65 -19.78
CA PHE A 43 -21.95 16.01 -19.42
C PHE A 43 -21.45 17.29 -20.11
N LEU A 44 -21.96 17.61 -21.30
CA LEU A 44 -21.54 18.78 -22.09
C LEU A 44 -22.40 20.03 -21.89
N LYS A 45 -23.41 19.97 -21.02
CA LYS A 45 -24.26 21.15 -20.72
C LYS A 45 -23.54 22.10 -19.77
N GLU A 46 -23.67 23.39 -20.01
CA GLU A 46 -23.20 24.44 -19.09
C GLU A 46 -23.88 24.25 -17.71
N GLY A 47 -23.09 24.15 -16.64
CA GLY A 47 -23.56 23.80 -15.29
C GLY A 47 -23.64 22.30 -14.96
N ALA A 48 -23.15 21.40 -15.83
CA ALA A 48 -23.15 19.95 -15.60
C ALA A 48 -22.32 19.50 -14.38
N THR A 49 -21.27 20.25 -14.03
CA THR A 49 -20.43 20.01 -12.84
C THR A 49 -21.25 20.07 -11.54
N ASP A 50 -22.22 20.98 -11.44
CA ASP A 50 -23.04 21.20 -10.24
C ASP A 50 -24.07 20.07 -9.99
N ASN A 51 -24.20 19.14 -10.95
CA ASN A 51 -25.19 18.07 -10.92
C ASN A 51 -24.58 16.70 -11.23
N LEU A 52 -23.25 16.56 -11.25
CA LEU A 52 -22.58 15.32 -11.69
C LEU A 52 -22.83 14.17 -10.72
N THR A 53 -22.76 14.43 -9.41
CA THR A 53 -23.05 13.45 -8.36
C THR A 53 -24.49 12.96 -8.42
N LYS A 54 -25.44 13.86 -8.61
CA LYS A 54 -26.87 13.55 -8.78
C LYS A 54 -27.15 12.81 -10.09
N THR A 55 -26.53 13.23 -11.18
CA THR A 55 -26.70 12.63 -12.51
C THR A 55 -26.18 11.20 -12.53
N LEU A 56 -25.01 10.98 -11.93
CA LEU A 56 -24.41 9.65 -11.77
C LEU A 56 -25.03 8.85 -10.62
N GLY A 57 -26.02 9.39 -9.90
CA GLY A 57 -26.66 8.71 -8.76
C GLY A 57 -25.64 8.24 -7.72
N ILE A 58 -24.65 9.08 -7.44
CA ILE A 58 -23.59 8.81 -6.46
C ILE A 58 -24.21 8.74 -5.08
N LYS A 59 -23.85 7.68 -4.36
CA LYS A 59 -24.21 7.45 -2.97
C LYS A 59 -22.93 7.17 -2.21
N LYS A 60 -22.93 7.53 -0.93
CA LYS A 60 -21.86 7.15 0.01
C LYS A 60 -21.64 5.64 -0.04
N LEU A 61 -20.40 5.25 -0.25
CA LEU A 61 -19.97 3.86 -0.31
C LEU A 61 -19.62 3.37 1.09
N SER A 62 -19.97 2.12 1.37
CA SER A 62 -19.57 1.45 2.61
C SER A 62 -18.10 1.01 2.59
N SER A 63 -17.56 0.82 1.39
CA SER A 63 -16.17 0.47 1.09
C SER A 63 -15.86 0.87 -0.37
N PRO A 64 -14.61 1.17 -0.71
CA PRO A 64 -14.18 1.40 -2.09
C PRO A 64 -14.40 0.19 -3.01
N THR A 65 -14.45 -1.01 -2.45
CA THR A 65 -14.75 -2.25 -3.18
C THR A 65 -16.25 -2.56 -3.25
N ASP A 66 -17.11 -1.65 -2.79
CA ASP A 66 -18.55 -1.73 -3.01
C ASP A 66 -18.89 -1.35 -4.45
N TYR A 67 -18.97 -2.38 -5.29
CA TYR A 67 -19.25 -2.23 -6.72
C TYR A 67 -20.73 -2.10 -7.07
N THR A 68 -21.63 -2.08 -6.07
CA THR A 68 -23.07 -2.30 -6.27
C THR A 68 -23.92 -1.11 -5.83
N THR A 69 -23.43 -0.33 -4.87
CA THR A 69 -24.20 0.77 -4.29
C THR A 69 -24.54 1.86 -5.30
N GLY A 70 -25.80 2.28 -5.26
CA GLY A 70 -26.37 3.26 -6.17
C GLY A 70 -26.21 2.86 -7.64
N ASN A 71 -25.78 3.79 -8.47
CA ASN A 71 -25.60 3.56 -9.91
C ASN A 71 -24.23 2.95 -10.26
N ARG A 72 -23.31 2.80 -9.29
CA ARG A 72 -22.01 2.15 -9.52
C ARG A 72 -22.16 0.70 -9.98
N GLY A 73 -23.23 0.02 -9.53
CA GLY A 73 -23.60 -1.31 -10.02
C GLY A 73 -23.72 -1.39 -11.54
N TYR A 74 -24.26 -0.36 -12.18
CA TYR A 74 -24.36 -0.33 -13.64
C TYR A 74 -23.00 -0.08 -14.30
N LEU A 75 -22.16 0.78 -13.73
CA LEU A 75 -20.79 1.02 -14.20
C LEU A 75 -19.96 -0.26 -14.14
N THR A 76 -20.02 -0.98 -13.01
CA THR A 76 -19.36 -2.27 -12.85
C THR A 76 -19.85 -3.29 -13.86
N ASN A 77 -21.16 -3.38 -14.11
CA ASN A 77 -21.69 -4.28 -15.13
C ASN A 77 -21.18 -3.95 -16.55
N ALA A 78 -20.99 -2.67 -16.87
CA ALA A 78 -20.36 -2.27 -18.12
C ALA A 78 -18.89 -2.70 -18.16
N LEU A 79 -18.11 -2.40 -17.13
CA LEU A 79 -16.68 -2.74 -17.04
C LEU A 79 -16.44 -4.25 -17.08
N CYS A 80 -17.27 -5.06 -16.41
CA CYS A 80 -17.16 -6.51 -16.47
C CYS A 80 -17.57 -7.10 -17.84
N LEU A 81 -18.29 -6.35 -18.68
CA LEU A 81 -18.71 -6.80 -20.00
C LEU A 81 -17.73 -6.43 -21.11
N ILE A 82 -17.15 -5.23 -21.04
CA ILE A 82 -16.37 -4.59 -22.13
C ILE A 82 -15.14 -3.83 -21.64
N GLY A 83 -14.82 -3.89 -20.35
CA GLY A 83 -13.66 -3.23 -19.76
C GLY A 83 -12.33 -3.86 -20.15
N ALA A 84 -11.25 -3.17 -19.82
CA ALA A 84 -9.89 -3.66 -20.00
C ALA A 84 -9.62 -4.95 -19.18
N ASN A 85 -8.61 -5.72 -19.61
CA ASN A 85 -8.28 -7.02 -19.01
C ASN A 85 -8.00 -6.95 -17.50
N THR A 86 -7.50 -5.81 -17.01
CA THR A 86 -7.21 -5.59 -15.58
C THR A 86 -8.42 -5.84 -14.68
N PHE A 87 -9.65 -5.63 -15.18
CA PHE A 87 -10.87 -5.93 -14.44
C PHE A 87 -11.19 -7.42 -14.43
N THR A 88 -11.03 -8.10 -15.56
CA THR A 88 -11.38 -9.53 -15.71
C THR A 88 -10.50 -10.48 -14.88
N SER A 89 -9.29 -10.05 -14.53
CA SER A 89 -8.39 -10.77 -13.61
C SER A 89 -8.60 -10.43 -12.14
N SER A 90 -9.49 -9.48 -11.82
CA SER A 90 -9.71 -9.00 -10.46
C SER A 90 -10.95 -9.62 -9.81
N SER A 91 -11.07 -9.49 -8.49
CA SER A 91 -12.26 -9.89 -7.73
C SER A 91 -13.51 -9.07 -8.09
N ARG A 92 -13.36 -7.93 -8.77
CA ARG A 92 -14.44 -7.07 -9.21
C ARG A 92 -15.33 -7.69 -10.28
N CYS A 93 -14.72 -8.47 -11.19
CA CYS A 93 -15.42 -9.07 -12.33
C CYS A 93 -15.15 -10.59 -12.41
N PRO A 94 -15.60 -11.37 -11.41
CA PRO A 94 -15.30 -12.80 -11.34
C PRO A 94 -15.94 -13.54 -12.52
N GLY A 95 -15.12 -14.23 -13.30
CA GLY A 95 -15.57 -15.01 -14.46
C GLY A 95 -15.92 -14.18 -15.70
N ALA A 96 -15.60 -12.88 -15.71
CA ALA A 96 -15.70 -12.07 -16.92
C ALA A 96 -14.70 -12.53 -17.98
N SER A 97 -15.07 -12.41 -19.25
CA SER A 97 -14.19 -12.69 -20.37
C SER A 97 -13.56 -11.40 -20.89
N PRO A 98 -12.31 -11.43 -21.41
CA PRO A 98 -11.72 -10.31 -22.10
C PRO A 98 -12.64 -9.76 -23.20
N ARG A 99 -12.70 -8.43 -23.33
CA ARG A 99 -13.45 -7.76 -24.40
C ARG A 99 -12.91 -8.16 -25.79
N THR A 100 -13.72 -7.95 -26.83
CA THR A 100 -13.30 -8.27 -28.20
C THR A 100 -12.33 -7.24 -28.79
N GLY A 101 -12.28 -6.05 -28.19
CA GLY A 101 -11.34 -4.98 -28.55
C GLY A 101 -11.79 -4.14 -29.75
N THR A 102 -13.07 -4.18 -30.11
CA THR A 102 -13.61 -3.27 -31.14
C THR A 102 -13.63 -1.83 -30.64
N ASN A 103 -13.31 -0.85 -31.49
CA ASN A 103 -13.23 0.57 -31.08
C ASN A 103 -14.47 1.04 -30.31
N GLY A 104 -15.67 0.62 -30.72
CA GLY A 104 -16.90 0.95 -30.00
C GLY A 104 -16.93 0.40 -28.57
N GLU A 105 -16.49 -0.84 -28.33
CA GLU A 105 -16.39 -1.38 -26.97
C GLU A 105 -15.36 -0.62 -26.12
N ILE A 106 -14.25 -0.21 -26.75
CA ILE A 106 -13.18 0.55 -26.07
C ILE A 106 -13.65 1.95 -25.69
N GLU A 107 -14.41 2.63 -26.56
CA GLU A 107 -15.02 3.92 -26.24
C GLU A 107 -15.95 3.80 -25.03
N ILE A 108 -16.84 2.80 -25.00
CA ILE A 108 -17.74 2.61 -23.86
C ILE A 108 -16.97 2.22 -22.59
N SER A 109 -15.90 1.43 -22.71
CA SER A 109 -14.97 1.14 -21.58
C SER A 109 -14.35 2.40 -21.02
N LEU A 110 -13.82 3.28 -21.88
CA LEU A 110 -13.22 4.55 -21.47
C LEU A 110 -14.20 5.38 -20.65
N PHE A 111 -15.44 5.49 -21.10
CA PHE A 111 -16.46 6.25 -20.40
C PHE A 111 -16.93 5.59 -19.10
N ALA A 112 -17.01 4.26 -19.06
CA ALA A 112 -17.28 3.53 -17.83
C ALA A 112 -16.20 3.78 -16.78
N ASN A 113 -14.93 3.77 -17.18
CA ASN A 113 -13.80 4.07 -16.31
C ASN A 113 -13.82 5.51 -15.78
N ILE A 114 -14.09 6.50 -16.64
CA ILE A 114 -14.20 7.91 -16.21
C ILE A 114 -15.34 8.07 -15.19
N ALA A 115 -16.51 7.48 -15.47
CA ALA A 115 -17.65 7.56 -14.58
C ALA A 115 -17.39 6.84 -13.25
N ASP A 116 -16.69 5.71 -13.26
CA ASP A 116 -16.36 4.96 -12.06
C ASP A 116 -15.27 5.65 -11.22
N LEU A 117 -14.29 6.30 -11.85
CA LEU A 117 -13.33 7.17 -11.17
C LEU A 117 -14.06 8.24 -10.36
N ILE A 118 -15.00 8.95 -11.00
CA ILE A 118 -15.81 9.99 -10.34
C ILE A 118 -16.67 9.38 -9.23
N TYR A 119 -17.33 8.25 -9.50
CA TYR A 119 -18.16 7.57 -8.50
C TYR A 119 -17.35 7.20 -7.27
N LEU A 120 -16.17 6.62 -7.46
CA LEU A 120 -15.28 6.22 -6.38
C LEU A 120 -14.80 7.44 -5.59
N SER A 121 -14.34 8.49 -6.26
CA SER A 121 -13.85 9.71 -5.60
C SER A 121 -14.92 10.34 -4.71
N TYR A 122 -16.12 10.60 -5.23
CA TYR A 122 -17.18 11.21 -4.43
C TYR A 122 -17.81 10.21 -3.46
N GLY A 123 -18.03 8.96 -3.87
CA GLY A 123 -18.65 7.94 -3.03
C GLY A 123 -17.86 7.63 -1.75
N VAL A 124 -16.53 7.83 -1.77
CA VAL A 124 -15.66 7.64 -0.60
C VAL A 124 -15.34 8.95 0.10
N LEU A 125 -15.00 10.03 -0.64
CA LEU A 125 -14.47 11.26 -0.05
C LEU A 125 -15.54 12.30 0.32
N ASP A 126 -16.71 12.30 -0.33
CA ASP A 126 -17.82 13.24 -0.05
C ASP A 126 -18.62 12.73 1.16
N ASN A 127 -18.08 12.95 2.35
CA ASN A 127 -18.54 12.35 3.61
C ASN A 127 -19.94 12.87 3.99
N ASP A 128 -20.24 14.13 3.68
CA ASP A 128 -21.53 14.77 3.92
C ASP A 128 -22.51 14.67 2.73
N SER A 129 -22.04 14.13 1.60
CA SER A 129 -22.82 13.91 0.38
C SER A 129 -23.41 15.21 -0.20
N ASN A 130 -22.72 16.33 -0.04
CA ASN A 130 -23.15 17.64 -0.54
C ASN A 130 -22.80 17.85 -2.02
N GLY A 131 -22.00 16.96 -2.62
CA GLY A 131 -21.56 17.03 -4.00
C GLY A 131 -20.23 17.77 -4.21
N THR A 132 -19.50 18.07 -3.14
CA THR A 132 -18.21 18.78 -3.14
C THR A 132 -17.27 18.07 -2.17
N ILE A 133 -16.03 17.82 -2.58
CA ILE A 133 -14.99 17.31 -1.68
C ILE A 133 -14.25 18.53 -1.11
N SER A 134 -14.42 18.78 0.17
CA SER A 134 -13.76 19.89 0.87
C SER A 134 -12.30 19.56 1.23
N ASP A 135 -11.52 20.61 1.54
CA ASP A 135 -10.17 20.46 2.10
C ASP A 135 -10.18 19.65 3.40
N SER A 136 -11.25 19.73 4.19
CA SER A 136 -11.38 18.98 5.43
C SER A 136 -11.58 17.49 5.16
N GLU A 137 -12.47 17.14 4.24
CA GLU A 137 -12.75 15.74 3.87
C GLU A 137 -11.55 15.06 3.20
N SER A 138 -10.84 15.80 2.34
CA SER A 138 -9.60 15.30 1.72
C SER A 138 -8.47 15.13 2.74
N LYS A 139 -8.34 16.03 3.73
CA LYS A 139 -7.34 15.88 4.82
C LYS A 139 -7.66 14.73 5.76
N GLU A 140 -8.91 14.58 6.17
CA GLU A 140 -9.35 13.48 7.04
C GLU A 140 -9.03 12.12 6.41
N PHE A 141 -9.14 12.01 5.07
CA PHE A 141 -8.77 10.80 4.34
C PHE A 141 -7.26 10.51 4.32
N ALA A 142 -6.38 11.51 4.47
CA ALA A 142 -4.93 11.32 4.47
C ALA A 142 -4.31 11.40 5.88
N GLU A 143 -5.09 11.80 6.91
CA GLU A 143 -4.59 12.06 8.25
C GLU A 143 -4.12 10.78 8.95
N LEU A 144 -2.87 10.80 9.42
CA LEU A 144 -2.26 9.76 10.24
C LEU A 144 -2.36 10.13 11.72
N ASN A 145 -2.49 9.14 12.60
CA ASN A 145 -2.27 9.37 14.02
C ASN A 145 -0.76 9.50 14.29
N THR A 146 -0.23 10.71 14.17
CA THR A 146 1.19 11.00 14.39
C THR A 146 1.50 11.51 15.79
N VAL A 147 0.54 11.43 16.73
CA VAL A 147 0.73 11.91 18.10
C VAL A 147 1.84 11.09 18.76
N GLY A 148 2.94 11.75 19.15
CA GLY A 148 4.09 11.08 19.75
C GLY A 148 5.15 10.59 18.76
N ILE A 149 4.94 10.81 17.45
CA ILE A 149 5.88 10.47 16.38
C ILE A 149 6.60 11.72 15.90
N THR A 150 7.91 11.62 15.68
CA THR A 150 8.73 12.73 15.16
C THR A 150 9.54 12.31 13.95
N THR A 151 9.88 13.27 13.09
CA THR A 151 10.77 13.07 11.93
C THR A 151 12.21 12.76 12.30
N SER A 152 12.56 12.83 13.60
CA SER A 152 13.85 12.40 14.13
C SER A 152 13.86 10.93 14.56
N GLY A 153 12.74 10.21 14.35
CA GLY A 153 12.60 8.82 14.73
C GLY A 153 12.25 8.66 16.21
N MET A 154 11.00 8.97 16.58
CA MET A 154 10.46 8.70 17.92
C MET A 154 9.03 8.18 17.78
N GLY A 155 8.51 7.51 18.81
CA GLY A 155 7.15 6.94 18.81
C GLY A 155 7.09 5.42 18.95
N THR A 156 8.23 4.79 19.17
CA THR A 156 8.39 3.36 19.42
C THR A 156 9.00 3.15 20.80
N GLY A 157 8.70 2.02 21.44
CA GLY A 157 9.41 1.51 22.62
C GLY A 157 10.70 0.78 22.23
N LEU A 158 11.39 1.25 21.18
CA LEU A 158 12.58 0.59 20.67
C LEU A 158 13.77 0.89 21.60
N SER A 159 14.43 -0.16 22.07
CA SER A 159 15.58 -0.02 22.97
C SER A 159 16.74 -0.91 22.55
N ALA A 160 17.95 -0.37 22.69
CA ALA A 160 19.16 -1.08 22.34
C ALA A 160 19.47 -2.17 23.37
N TYR A 161 19.70 -3.40 22.90
CA TYR A 161 20.15 -4.51 23.76
C TYR A 161 21.64 -4.79 23.57
N ASN A 162 22.44 -3.75 23.80
CA ASN A 162 23.88 -3.67 23.48
C ASN A 162 24.80 -4.66 24.21
N ASN A 163 24.24 -5.51 25.08
CA ASN A 163 25.02 -6.58 25.72
C ASN A 163 25.20 -7.79 24.80
N ASN A 164 24.33 -7.94 23.80
CA ASN A 164 24.34 -9.09 22.90
C ASN A 164 24.23 -8.67 21.44
N PHE A 165 24.75 -9.53 20.58
CA PHE A 165 24.77 -9.35 19.14
C PHE A 165 24.45 -10.65 18.45
N GLU A 166 23.86 -10.56 17.26
CA GLU A 166 23.93 -11.67 16.31
C GLU A 166 25.24 -11.55 15.52
N VAL A 167 26.02 -12.64 15.51
CA VAL A 167 27.29 -12.74 14.80
C VAL A 167 27.13 -13.69 13.63
N VAL A 168 27.45 -13.20 12.44
CA VAL A 168 27.37 -13.97 11.19
C VAL A 168 28.76 -14.45 10.80
N ILE A 169 28.93 -15.77 10.71
CA ILE A 169 30.18 -16.44 10.32
C ILE A 169 29.89 -17.29 9.08
N GLY A 170 30.23 -16.76 7.90
CA GLY A 170 29.80 -17.34 6.64
C GLY A 170 28.26 -17.34 6.54
N THR A 171 27.65 -18.53 6.52
CA THR A 171 26.18 -18.71 6.52
C THR A 171 25.62 -19.16 7.88
N SER A 172 26.46 -19.17 8.92
CA SER A 172 26.09 -19.58 10.27
C SER A 172 25.84 -18.37 11.16
N HIS A 173 24.83 -18.45 12.01
CA HIS A 173 24.36 -17.36 12.85
C HIS A 173 24.50 -17.75 14.31
N PHE A 174 24.99 -16.83 15.13
CA PHE A 174 25.23 -17.05 16.55
C PHE A 174 24.74 -15.86 17.36
N ILE A 175 24.23 -16.10 18.55
CA ILE A 175 24.06 -15.05 19.55
C ILE A 175 25.33 -14.98 20.38
N ALA A 176 25.91 -13.80 20.46
CA ALA A 176 27.14 -13.52 21.20
C ALA A 176 26.93 -12.43 22.22
N ASN A 177 27.76 -12.43 23.26
CA ASN A 177 27.85 -11.30 24.18
C ASN A 177 28.80 -10.21 23.63
N SER A 178 28.78 -9.04 24.26
CA SER A 178 29.46 -7.82 23.79
C SER A 178 30.99 -7.85 23.80
N ASP A 179 31.63 -8.92 24.28
CA ASP A 179 33.08 -9.13 24.18
C ASP A 179 33.44 -10.37 23.34
N LEU A 180 32.44 -10.99 22.69
CA LEU A 180 32.55 -12.18 21.84
C LEU A 180 33.16 -13.42 22.54
N THR A 181 33.21 -13.44 23.87
CA THR A 181 33.73 -14.57 24.65
C THR A 181 32.74 -15.74 24.72
N LYS A 182 31.46 -15.51 24.40
CA LYS A 182 30.40 -16.50 24.30
C LYS A 182 29.68 -16.39 22.96
N CYS A 183 29.40 -17.52 22.33
CA CYS A 183 28.87 -17.61 20.96
C CYS A 183 28.02 -18.88 20.80
N ASP A 184 26.71 -18.73 21.02
CA ASP A 184 25.74 -19.82 20.99
C ASP A 184 25.05 -19.85 19.61
N PRO A 185 24.81 -21.03 19.02
CA PRO A 185 24.08 -21.13 17.76
C PRO A 185 22.71 -20.46 17.84
N TYR A 186 22.34 -19.72 16.80
CA TYR A 186 20.99 -19.19 16.65
C TYR A 186 20.11 -20.23 15.92
N ASP A 187 19.40 -21.04 16.70
CA ASP A 187 18.60 -22.18 16.24
C ASP A 187 17.09 -21.86 16.21
N GLY A 188 16.73 -20.74 15.58
CA GLY A 188 15.36 -20.47 15.16
C GLY A 188 14.42 -19.89 16.20
N ASN A 189 14.95 -19.25 17.25
CA ASN A 189 14.23 -18.34 18.15
C ASN A 189 15.20 -17.48 18.97
N TYR A 190 14.75 -16.28 19.36
CA TYR A 190 15.52 -15.35 20.17
C TYR A 190 15.93 -16.03 21.46
N THR A 191 17.23 -15.94 21.75
CA THR A 191 17.80 -16.43 22.99
C THR A 191 18.41 -15.26 23.73
N ASP A 192 17.90 -14.98 24.93
CA ASP A 192 18.18 -13.73 25.63
C ASP A 192 19.65 -13.56 26.01
N ASN A 193 20.43 -14.66 26.12
CA ASN A 193 21.87 -14.62 26.33
C ASN A 193 22.61 -15.86 25.84
N ALA A 194 23.79 -15.64 25.25
CA ALA A 194 24.79 -16.69 25.03
C ALA A 194 25.28 -17.22 26.39
N SER A 195 25.10 -18.51 26.60
CA SER A 195 25.40 -19.23 27.84
C SER A 195 26.61 -20.15 27.72
N SER A 196 26.95 -20.61 26.51
CA SER A 196 28.12 -21.48 26.34
C SER A 196 29.41 -20.71 26.56
N ASN A 197 30.41 -21.39 27.13
CA ASN A 197 31.76 -20.85 27.27
C ASN A 197 32.58 -20.97 25.96
N THR A 198 31.91 -20.91 24.80
CA THR A 198 32.57 -21.03 23.50
C THR A 198 32.73 -19.64 22.87
N PRO A 199 33.97 -19.12 22.73
CA PRO A 199 34.20 -17.83 22.07
C PRO A 199 33.87 -17.86 20.58
N CYS A 200 33.48 -16.71 20.02
CA CYS A 200 33.22 -16.62 18.57
C CYS A 200 34.48 -16.91 17.74
N ALA A 201 35.68 -16.61 18.25
CA ALA A 201 36.94 -17.00 17.61
C ALA A 201 37.07 -18.53 17.42
N VAL A 202 36.55 -19.34 18.36
CA VAL A 202 36.54 -20.80 18.22
C VAL A 202 35.55 -21.23 17.14
N ARG A 203 34.40 -20.54 17.00
CA ARG A 203 33.43 -20.78 15.92
C ARG A 203 34.03 -20.47 14.55
N VAL A 204 34.71 -19.33 14.43
CA VAL A 204 35.46 -18.93 13.23
C VAL A 204 36.44 -20.02 12.80
N LEU A 205 37.27 -20.52 13.74
CA LEU A 205 38.22 -21.60 13.47
C LEU A 205 37.53 -22.91 13.06
N ALA A 206 36.44 -23.28 13.72
CA ALA A 206 35.69 -24.50 13.44
C ALA A 206 35.00 -24.48 12.08
N LEU A 207 34.49 -23.31 11.67
CA LEU A 207 33.82 -23.11 10.38
C LEU A 207 34.80 -22.81 9.24
N GLY A 208 36.06 -22.45 9.56
CA GLY A 208 37.09 -22.15 8.58
C GLY A 208 36.83 -20.85 7.79
N THR A 209 36.04 -19.94 8.34
CA THR A 209 35.66 -18.66 7.70
C THR A 209 35.55 -17.55 8.75
N GLU A 210 35.72 -16.30 8.32
CA GLU A 210 35.68 -15.13 9.19
C GLU A 210 34.26 -14.67 9.57
N ILE A 211 34.18 -13.77 10.56
CA ILE A 211 32.96 -13.02 10.87
C ILE A 211 32.73 -12.04 9.73
N THR A 212 31.58 -12.15 9.07
CA THR A 212 31.22 -11.31 7.92
C THR A 212 30.40 -10.09 8.33
N GLU A 213 29.65 -10.19 9.42
CA GLU A 213 28.79 -9.12 9.94
C GLU A 213 28.53 -9.34 11.44
N ILE A 214 28.38 -8.24 12.18
CA ILE A 214 27.74 -8.22 13.49
C ILE A 214 26.45 -7.42 13.36
N ARG A 215 25.36 -7.95 13.91
CA ARG A 215 24.04 -7.31 13.91
C ARG A 215 23.66 -6.97 15.35
N PRO A 216 23.56 -5.68 15.71
CA PRO A 216 23.01 -5.27 16.99
C PRO A 216 21.56 -5.75 17.13
N ILE A 217 21.15 -6.09 18.34
CA ILE A 217 19.79 -6.53 18.65
C ILE A 217 19.05 -5.39 19.36
N TYR A 218 17.87 -5.05 18.86
CA TYR A 218 16.97 -4.08 19.45
C TYR A 218 15.66 -4.73 19.88
N LYS A 219 15.18 -4.30 21.04
CA LYS A 219 13.95 -4.77 21.67
C LYS A 219 12.85 -3.76 21.37
N LEU A 220 11.79 -4.19 20.69
CA LEU A 220 10.61 -3.38 20.44
C LEU A 220 9.55 -3.71 21.49
N ASP A 221 9.41 -2.82 22.48
CA ASP A 221 8.50 -3.03 23.60
C ASP A 221 7.08 -2.53 23.33
N ASP A 222 6.95 -1.46 22.54
CA ASP A 222 5.67 -0.85 22.19
C ASP A 222 5.76 -0.13 20.85
N MET A 223 4.61 0.09 20.22
CA MET A 223 4.52 0.82 18.95
C MET A 223 3.18 1.56 18.91
N ILE A 224 3.22 2.85 18.57
CA ILE A 224 1.99 3.62 18.39
C ILE A 224 1.23 3.07 17.19
N ASP A 225 -0.05 2.74 17.39
CA ASP A 225 -0.95 2.42 16.30
C ASP A 225 -1.31 3.71 15.54
N ILE A 226 -0.57 3.92 14.44
CA ILE A 226 -0.78 5.03 13.51
C ILE A 226 -2.09 4.91 12.73
N THR A 227 -2.76 3.76 12.81
CA THR A 227 -3.88 3.43 11.94
C THR A 227 -5.26 3.82 12.46
N ALA A 228 -5.34 4.54 13.58
CA ALA A 228 -6.59 5.00 14.18
C ALA A 228 -7.67 3.89 14.29
N GLY A 229 -7.27 2.63 14.49
CA GLY A 229 -8.19 1.49 14.63
C GLY A 229 -8.65 0.84 13.30
N GLY A 230 -7.87 0.94 12.22
CA GLY A 230 -8.08 0.14 11.00
C GLY A 230 -8.90 0.80 9.89
N GLU A 231 -9.36 2.05 10.06
CA GLU A 231 -10.04 2.84 9.02
C GLU A 231 -9.17 3.08 7.77
N LEU A 232 -7.84 2.93 7.86
CA LEU A 232 -6.97 3.09 6.69
C LEU A 232 -6.99 1.91 5.72
N ASN A 233 -7.57 0.77 6.08
CA ASN A 233 -7.82 -0.31 5.11
C ASN A 233 -8.81 0.14 4.01
N THR A 234 -9.77 1.01 4.37
CA THR A 234 -10.64 1.72 3.42
C THR A 234 -9.80 2.60 2.49
N ARG A 235 -8.74 3.23 2.99
CA ARG A 235 -7.88 4.09 2.15
C ARG A 235 -7.08 3.25 1.15
N VAL A 236 -6.40 2.20 1.61
CA VAL A 236 -5.65 1.27 0.74
C VAL A 236 -6.54 0.64 -0.33
N SER A 237 -7.77 0.25 0.04
CA SER A 237 -8.74 -0.31 -0.92
C SER A 237 -9.15 0.72 -1.99
N MET A 238 -9.30 2.00 -1.63
CA MET A 238 -9.59 3.07 -2.58
C MET A 238 -8.42 3.28 -3.54
N LEU A 239 -7.19 3.22 -3.04
CA LEU A 239 -5.99 3.35 -3.86
C LEU A 239 -5.88 2.23 -4.89
N SER A 240 -6.08 0.97 -4.46
CA SER A 240 -6.10 -0.17 -5.37
C SER A 240 -7.13 -0.01 -6.48
N GLU A 241 -8.30 0.55 -6.16
CA GLU A 241 -9.35 0.81 -7.16
C GLU A 241 -9.00 1.96 -8.11
N LEU A 242 -8.50 3.10 -7.60
CA LEU A 242 -8.07 4.23 -8.42
C LEU A 242 -6.98 3.82 -9.42
N THR A 243 -6.04 3.02 -8.95
CA THR A 243 -4.95 2.45 -9.74
C THR A 243 -5.45 1.55 -10.87
N MET A 244 -6.39 0.65 -10.56
CA MET A 244 -6.98 -0.25 -11.54
C MET A 244 -7.73 0.53 -12.63
N ILE A 245 -8.52 1.53 -12.22
CA ILE A 245 -9.25 2.41 -13.14
C ILE A 245 -8.27 3.21 -14.01
N SER A 246 -7.21 3.75 -13.41
CA SER A 246 -6.13 4.46 -14.11
C SER A 246 -5.49 3.62 -15.21
N THR A 247 -5.02 2.42 -14.86
CA THR A 247 -4.37 1.49 -15.79
C THR A 247 -5.31 1.12 -16.95
N ALA A 248 -6.60 0.94 -16.66
CA ALA A 248 -7.60 0.70 -17.69
C ALA A 248 -7.82 1.92 -18.61
N LEU A 249 -7.85 3.14 -18.05
CA LEU A 249 -7.99 4.39 -18.82
C LEU A 249 -6.82 4.59 -19.78
N ASP A 250 -5.58 4.41 -19.32
CA ASP A 250 -4.40 4.57 -20.18
C ASP A 250 -4.41 3.55 -21.34
N SER A 251 -4.74 2.29 -21.04
CA SER A 251 -4.92 1.25 -22.06
C SER A 251 -6.01 1.58 -23.08
N ASP A 252 -7.12 2.16 -22.63
CA ASP A 252 -8.21 2.62 -23.51
C ASP A 252 -7.77 3.81 -24.38
N PHE A 253 -7.06 4.79 -23.83
CA PHE A 253 -6.53 5.92 -24.59
C PHE A 253 -5.58 5.49 -25.70
N ASP A 254 -4.64 4.61 -25.39
CA ASP A 254 -3.69 4.09 -26.37
C ASP A 254 -4.39 3.31 -27.48
N SER A 255 -5.37 2.48 -27.11
CA SER A 255 -6.14 1.70 -28.09
C SER A 255 -6.98 2.57 -29.03
N LEU A 256 -7.45 3.72 -28.55
CA LEU A 256 -8.18 4.71 -29.36
C LEU A 256 -7.26 5.68 -30.12
N GLY A 257 -5.93 5.57 -29.96
CA GLY A 257 -4.97 6.48 -30.58
C GLY A 257 -5.02 7.91 -30.01
N ILE A 258 -5.53 8.07 -28.79
CA ILE A 258 -5.57 9.36 -28.09
C ILE A 258 -4.19 9.63 -27.51
N GLY A 259 -3.40 10.45 -28.20
CA GLY A 259 -2.03 10.76 -27.80
C GLY A 259 -1.91 11.49 -26.46
N SER A 260 -0.72 11.44 -25.86
CA SER A 260 -0.36 12.09 -24.59
C SER A 260 -0.57 13.60 -24.56
N GLU A 261 -0.63 14.26 -25.73
CA GLU A 261 -0.87 15.69 -25.84
C GLU A 261 -2.34 16.10 -25.66
N ASN A 262 -3.27 15.13 -25.67
CA ASN A 262 -4.69 15.38 -25.44
C ASN A 262 -4.93 16.00 -24.05
N SER A 263 -5.77 17.03 -23.96
CA SER A 263 -6.01 17.76 -22.71
C SER A 263 -6.61 16.90 -21.59
N ILE A 264 -7.49 15.95 -21.93
CA ILE A 264 -8.11 15.03 -20.96
C ILE A 264 -7.06 14.04 -20.46
N ARG A 265 -6.26 13.48 -21.39
CA ARG A 265 -5.16 12.56 -21.03
C ARG A 265 -4.15 13.26 -20.14
N LYS A 266 -3.74 14.50 -20.45
CA LYS A 266 -2.85 15.31 -19.59
C LYS A 266 -3.40 15.54 -18.20
N GLN A 267 -4.68 15.91 -18.07
CA GLN A 267 -5.29 16.13 -16.76
C GLN A 267 -5.35 14.84 -15.93
N LEU A 268 -5.70 13.72 -16.56
CA LEU A 268 -5.70 12.41 -15.89
C LEU A 268 -4.28 12.01 -15.50
N THR A 269 -3.32 12.03 -16.43
CA THR A 269 -1.90 11.72 -16.14
C THR A 269 -1.34 12.61 -15.03
N PHE A 270 -1.67 13.91 -15.02
CA PHE A 270 -1.24 14.82 -13.96
C PHE A 270 -1.86 14.46 -12.60
N GLY A 271 -3.18 14.23 -12.55
CA GLY A 271 -3.84 13.80 -11.31
C GLY A 271 -3.29 12.47 -10.79
N LEU A 272 -2.99 11.54 -11.69
CA LEU A 272 -2.38 10.26 -11.36
C LEU A 272 -0.95 10.40 -10.87
N SER A 273 -0.14 11.28 -11.45
CA SER A 273 1.23 11.54 -10.99
C SER A 273 1.31 12.12 -9.57
N LYS A 274 0.22 12.71 -9.07
CA LYS A 274 0.12 13.15 -7.67
C LYS A 274 -0.17 12.00 -6.72
N VAL A 275 -0.81 10.94 -7.20
CA VAL A 275 -1.21 9.78 -6.42
C VAL A 275 -0.14 8.68 -6.49
N ASP A 276 0.33 8.34 -7.69
CA ASP A 276 1.47 7.46 -7.97
C ASP A 276 2.76 8.32 -8.03
N ASN A 277 3.16 8.81 -6.85
CA ASN A 277 4.27 9.75 -6.68
C ASN A 277 5.57 9.07 -6.22
N GLY A 278 5.56 7.76 -5.95
CA GLY A 278 6.71 7.03 -5.41
C GLY A 278 7.13 7.44 -4.00
N ALA A 279 6.20 7.92 -3.19
CA ALA A 279 6.39 8.41 -1.82
C ALA A 279 7.32 9.64 -1.76
N LYS A 280 7.24 10.47 -2.81
CA LYS A 280 8.08 11.67 -2.97
C LYS A 280 7.24 12.94 -3.04
N ASP A 281 7.81 13.98 -2.46
CA ASP A 281 7.38 15.35 -2.59
C ASP A 281 7.73 15.90 -3.98
N ASN A 282 6.81 16.68 -4.58
CA ASN A 282 7.07 17.50 -5.76
C ASN A 282 6.98 19.01 -5.44
N TYR A 283 6.63 19.40 -4.21
CA TYR A 283 6.52 20.78 -3.75
C TYR A 283 6.60 20.94 -2.21
N PRO A 284 7.65 21.58 -1.64
CA PRO A 284 8.59 22.50 -2.30
C PRO A 284 9.90 21.87 -2.77
N THR A 285 10.24 20.64 -2.36
CA THR A 285 11.53 20.01 -2.72
C THR A 285 11.30 18.76 -3.55
N ALA A 286 11.46 18.90 -4.87
CA ALA A 286 11.24 17.79 -5.78
C ALA A 286 12.13 16.57 -5.47
N ASN A 287 11.51 15.40 -5.37
CA ASN A 287 12.11 14.08 -5.12
C ASN A 287 12.60 13.80 -3.69
N GLU A 288 12.26 14.61 -2.70
CA GLU A 288 12.47 14.26 -1.29
C GLU A 288 11.31 13.41 -0.75
N ALA A 289 11.53 12.64 0.32
CA ALA A 289 10.40 11.98 0.99
C ALA A 289 9.52 13.04 1.67
N CYS A 290 8.21 12.96 1.47
CA CYS A 290 7.27 13.89 2.08
C CYS A 290 7.19 13.68 3.60
N ILE A 291 6.72 14.69 4.35
CA ILE A 291 6.70 14.64 5.83
C ILE A 291 5.83 13.49 6.32
N GLY A 292 4.68 13.27 5.69
CA GLY A 292 3.80 12.15 6.01
C GLY A 292 4.49 10.78 5.90
N VAL A 293 5.34 10.58 4.89
CA VAL A 293 6.15 9.36 4.72
C VAL A 293 7.21 9.25 5.80
N LEU A 294 7.93 10.33 6.11
CA LEU A 294 8.97 10.28 7.15
C LEU A 294 8.40 9.83 8.50
N LEU A 295 7.20 10.29 8.85
CA LEU A 295 6.52 9.88 10.08
C LEU A 295 6.01 8.43 10.01
N PHE A 296 5.53 7.99 8.85
CA PHE A 296 5.08 6.63 8.63
C PHE A 296 6.24 5.62 8.65
N ASP A 297 7.38 5.97 8.06
CA ASP A 297 8.56 5.12 7.91
C ASP A 297 9.15 4.70 9.26
N VAL A 298 8.94 5.49 10.32
CA VAL A 298 9.31 5.14 11.71
C VAL A 298 8.72 3.77 12.11
N MET A 299 7.46 3.51 11.76
CA MET A 299 6.76 2.25 12.10
C MET A 299 6.89 1.22 10.97
N PHE A 300 6.75 1.67 9.73
CA PHE A 300 6.76 0.80 8.56
C PHE A 300 8.05 -0.01 8.46
N LEU A 301 9.22 0.62 8.65
CA LEU A 301 10.51 -0.06 8.54
C LEU A 301 10.70 -1.15 9.59
N LEU A 302 10.09 -1.00 10.78
CA LEU A 302 10.14 -2.01 11.84
C LEU A 302 9.26 -3.23 11.56
N VAL A 303 8.23 -3.06 10.74
CA VAL A 303 7.29 -4.13 10.43
C VAL A 303 7.46 -4.71 9.02
N LYS A 304 8.19 -4.06 8.12
CA LYS A 304 8.36 -4.45 6.71
C LYS A 304 8.84 -5.90 6.56
N ASN A 305 9.83 -6.28 7.38
CA ASN A 305 10.49 -7.59 7.33
C ASN A 305 10.27 -8.36 8.64
N ALA A 306 9.14 -8.14 9.32
CA ALA A 306 8.82 -8.82 10.57
C ALA A 306 8.36 -10.27 10.30
N ALA A 307 8.95 -11.21 11.03
CA ALA A 307 8.59 -12.62 11.01
C ALA A 307 7.26 -12.88 11.72
N ASP A 308 6.51 -13.85 11.19
CA ASP A 308 5.23 -14.33 11.73
C ASP A 308 5.31 -15.81 12.15
N ASN A 309 4.18 -16.37 12.62
CA ASN A 309 4.13 -17.77 13.05
C ASN A 309 4.31 -18.79 11.91
N SER A 310 4.29 -18.35 10.65
CA SER A 310 4.59 -19.20 9.49
C SER A 310 6.07 -19.21 9.12
N THR A 311 6.86 -18.30 9.68
CA THR A 311 8.29 -18.15 9.39
C THR A 311 9.08 -19.32 9.97
N THR A 312 9.85 -20.01 9.12
CA THR A 312 10.68 -21.14 9.55
C THR A 312 11.98 -20.70 10.23
N SER A 313 12.60 -21.60 11.00
CA SER A 313 13.90 -21.35 11.64
C SER A 313 15.03 -20.97 10.66
N SER A 314 14.95 -21.38 9.39
CA SER A 314 15.91 -20.94 8.37
C SER A 314 15.61 -19.53 7.85
N GLU A 315 14.33 -19.19 7.69
CA GLU A 315 13.90 -17.88 7.19
C GLU A 315 14.11 -16.78 8.23
N LEU A 316 13.99 -17.09 9.53
CA LEU A 316 14.29 -16.15 10.64
C LEU A 316 15.67 -15.49 10.55
N LYS A 317 16.64 -16.13 9.90
CA LYS A 317 18.01 -15.58 9.71
C LYS A 317 18.03 -14.36 8.78
N SER A 318 17.05 -14.24 7.89
CA SER A 318 16.84 -13.13 6.96
C SER A 318 15.68 -12.21 7.35
N GLU A 319 14.78 -12.66 8.23
CA GLU A 319 13.69 -11.86 8.77
C GLU A 319 14.09 -11.09 10.04
N ASN A 320 13.24 -10.16 10.47
CA ASN A 320 13.42 -9.22 11.57
C ASN A 320 14.62 -8.27 11.41
N LEU A 321 15.10 -8.11 10.18
CA LEU A 321 16.25 -7.26 9.89
C LEU A 321 15.82 -5.89 9.37
N ILE A 322 16.46 -4.84 9.88
CA ILE A 322 16.43 -3.47 9.38
C ILE A 322 17.86 -3.02 9.04
N SER A 323 18.05 -2.19 8.02
CA SER A 323 19.37 -1.62 7.77
C SER A 323 19.75 -0.66 8.90
N THR A 324 21.02 -0.63 9.29
CA THR A 324 21.47 0.30 10.35
C THR A 324 21.37 1.75 9.91
N ASN A 325 21.42 2.02 8.60
CA ASN A 325 21.15 3.34 8.05
C ASN A 325 19.70 3.75 8.32
N ASP A 326 18.73 2.96 7.87
CA ASP A 326 17.30 3.31 8.02
C ASP A 326 16.90 3.37 9.50
N LEU A 327 17.45 2.47 10.32
CA LEU A 327 17.27 2.50 11.77
C LEU A 327 17.69 3.85 12.37
N LEU A 328 18.88 4.35 12.03
CA LEU A 328 19.43 5.56 12.64
C LEU A 328 18.96 6.86 11.98
N THR A 329 18.54 6.82 10.71
CA THR A 329 18.11 8.03 9.98
C THR A 329 16.60 8.21 9.95
N ALA A 330 15.83 7.13 9.97
CA ALA A 330 14.37 7.19 9.87
C ALA A 330 13.68 6.74 11.17
N VAL A 331 14.15 5.67 11.82
CA VAL A 331 13.42 5.06 12.94
C VAL A 331 13.74 5.67 14.30
N ASP A 332 15.01 5.79 14.67
CA ASP A 332 15.45 6.44 15.91
C ASP A 332 16.94 6.81 15.88
N SER A 333 17.20 8.11 15.71
CA SER A 333 18.55 8.70 15.66
C SER A 333 19.28 8.75 17.00
N THR A 334 18.61 8.42 18.11
CA THR A 334 19.20 8.40 19.45
C THR A 334 19.81 7.04 19.81
N LEU A 335 19.54 6.01 19.00
CA LEU A 335 20.09 4.67 19.21
C LEU A 335 21.59 4.63 18.96
N SER A 336 22.25 3.72 19.67
CA SER A 336 23.65 3.36 19.44
C SER A 336 23.70 1.92 18.95
N LEU A 337 24.52 1.67 17.92
CA LEU A 337 24.81 0.32 17.42
C LEU A 337 25.68 -0.48 18.40
N LEU A 338 26.39 0.21 19.29
CA LEU A 338 27.39 -0.36 20.18
C LEU A 338 27.19 0.07 21.64
N PRO A 339 27.55 -0.79 22.62
CA PRO A 339 27.66 -0.38 24.01
C PRO A 339 28.79 0.65 24.18
N ALA A 340 28.68 1.47 25.23
CA ALA A 340 29.77 2.35 25.62
C ALA A 340 31.01 1.52 25.99
N GLY A 341 32.16 1.83 25.37
CA GLY A 341 33.42 1.11 25.60
C GLY A 341 33.51 -0.24 24.87
N ALA A 342 32.81 -0.39 23.74
CA ALA A 342 33.02 -1.51 22.83
C ALA A 342 34.51 -1.64 22.45
N SER A 343 34.97 -2.88 22.26
CA SER A 343 36.37 -3.11 21.88
C SER A 343 36.63 -2.76 20.42
N ASP A 344 37.86 -2.33 20.10
CA ASP A 344 38.32 -2.05 18.72
C ASP A 344 38.02 -3.17 17.73
N VAL A 345 38.01 -4.43 18.20
CA VAL A 345 37.71 -5.61 17.37
C VAL A 345 36.26 -5.61 16.88
N ILE A 346 35.32 -5.21 17.73
CA ILE A 346 33.89 -5.15 17.39
C ILE A 346 33.60 -3.91 16.55
N GLU A 347 34.24 -2.78 16.88
CA GLU A 347 34.13 -1.54 16.09
C GLU A 347 34.61 -1.70 14.64
N ALA A 348 35.54 -2.62 14.39
CA ALA A 348 36.07 -2.90 13.06
C ALA A 348 35.18 -3.83 12.20
N LEU A 349 34.14 -4.44 12.78
CA LEU A 349 33.30 -5.41 12.06
C LEU A 349 32.10 -4.73 11.38
N PRO A 350 31.68 -5.17 10.18
CA PRO A 350 30.54 -4.58 9.47
C PRO A 350 29.24 -4.71 10.27
N MET A 351 28.45 -3.64 10.32
CA MET A 351 27.12 -3.57 10.93
C MET A 351 26.14 -2.96 9.93
N ASN A 352 25.79 -3.73 8.89
CA ASN A 352 24.90 -3.24 7.84
C ASN A 352 23.43 -3.40 8.21
N SER A 353 23.12 -4.37 9.07
CA SER A 353 21.78 -4.65 9.55
C SER A 353 21.73 -4.78 11.07
N ALA A 354 20.55 -4.52 11.62
CA ALA A 354 20.20 -4.78 13.01
C ALA A 354 19.00 -5.71 13.07
N ARG A 355 18.92 -6.52 14.13
CA ARG A 355 17.81 -7.43 14.39
C ARG A 355 16.83 -6.82 15.38
N ILE A 356 15.54 -6.93 15.09
CA ILE A 356 14.46 -6.54 15.98
C ILE A 356 13.88 -7.79 16.66
N VAL A 357 13.58 -7.70 17.94
CA VAL A 357 12.81 -8.72 18.67
C VAL A 357 11.66 -8.06 19.41
N TYR A 358 10.54 -8.78 19.53
CA TYR A 358 9.27 -8.21 19.96
C TYR A 358 8.96 -8.60 21.40
N ALA A 359 8.53 -7.64 22.22
CA ALA A 359 8.13 -7.94 23.59
C ALA A 359 6.94 -8.90 23.62
N SER A 360 6.99 -9.87 24.52
CA SER A 360 5.95 -10.89 24.75
C SER A 360 5.76 -11.13 26.24
N SER A 361 4.70 -11.86 26.59
CA SER A 361 4.38 -12.22 27.99
C SER A 361 5.46 -13.02 28.73
N SER A 362 6.43 -13.56 27.99
CA SER A 362 7.52 -14.39 28.52
C SER A 362 8.92 -13.81 28.26
N GLY A 363 9.01 -12.54 27.85
CA GLY A 363 10.26 -11.87 27.51
C GLY A 363 10.19 -11.31 26.10
N TYR A 364 10.93 -11.91 25.16
CA TYR A 364 10.98 -11.48 23.77
C TYR A 364 10.84 -12.67 22.82
N THR A 365 10.24 -12.42 21.66
CA THR A 365 10.01 -13.40 20.59
C THR A 365 10.49 -12.84 19.26
N ASP A 366 10.78 -13.73 18.31
CA ASP A 366 11.02 -13.35 16.91
C ASP A 366 9.71 -13.21 16.13
N SER A 367 8.58 -13.75 16.60
CA SER A 367 7.29 -13.66 15.89
C SER A 367 6.48 -12.47 16.38
N TYR A 368 6.11 -11.54 15.49
CA TYR A 368 5.25 -10.42 15.90
C TYR A 368 3.84 -10.87 16.31
N GLU A 369 3.40 -12.04 15.85
CA GLU A 369 2.08 -12.60 16.22
C GLU A 369 2.04 -13.15 17.65
N GLU A 370 3.21 -13.37 18.26
CA GLU A 370 3.37 -13.76 19.66
C GLU A 370 3.69 -12.56 20.57
N ALA A 371 3.74 -11.36 20.01
CA ALA A 371 4.01 -10.13 20.76
C ALA A 371 2.87 -9.81 21.74
N GLU A 372 3.16 -8.94 22.70
CA GLU A 372 2.15 -8.37 23.59
C GLU A 372 0.99 -7.73 22.80
N SER A 373 -0.22 -7.78 23.37
CA SER A 373 -1.45 -7.52 22.60
C SER A 373 -1.49 -6.14 21.92
N SER A 374 -1.00 -5.09 22.57
CA SER A 374 -0.95 -3.74 21.97
C SER A 374 0.05 -3.66 20.82
N LEU A 375 1.24 -4.24 21.00
CA LEU A 375 2.29 -4.27 19.99
C LEU A 375 1.85 -5.09 18.78
N TYR A 376 1.26 -6.27 19.00
CA TYR A 376 0.71 -7.11 17.94
C TYR A 376 -0.31 -6.33 17.09
N GLU A 377 -1.31 -5.69 17.71
CA GLU A 377 -2.35 -4.96 16.97
C GLU A 377 -1.75 -3.79 16.17
N ALA A 378 -0.85 -3.00 16.77
CA ALA A 378 -0.19 -1.91 16.05
C ALA A 378 0.62 -2.42 14.84
N MET A 379 1.38 -3.51 15.02
CA MET A 379 2.19 -4.11 13.95
C MET A 379 1.33 -4.70 12.85
N LYS A 380 0.29 -5.45 13.22
CA LYS A 380 -0.67 -6.04 12.29
C LYS A 380 -1.39 -4.97 11.48
N ASN A 381 -1.87 -3.90 12.12
CA ASN A 381 -2.55 -2.82 11.46
C ASN A 381 -1.61 -2.05 10.52
N THR A 382 -0.37 -1.81 10.93
CA THR A 382 0.63 -1.16 10.06
C THR A 382 0.95 -2.05 8.84
N ARG A 383 1.15 -3.36 9.04
CA ARG A 383 1.39 -4.32 7.94
C ARG A 383 0.20 -4.46 7.01
N SER A 384 -1.04 -4.31 7.50
CA SER A 384 -2.22 -4.38 6.65
C SER A 384 -2.31 -3.24 5.63
N LEU A 385 -1.51 -2.18 5.81
CA LEU A 385 -1.39 -1.09 4.83
C LEU A 385 -0.52 -1.43 3.62
N GLY A 386 0.11 -2.61 3.63
CA GLY A 386 1.03 -3.08 2.61
C GLY A 386 2.49 -2.88 3.01
N ILE A 387 3.35 -3.79 2.57
CA ILE A 387 4.81 -3.78 2.80
C ILE A 387 5.62 -3.56 1.51
N GLU A 388 4.93 -3.24 0.41
CA GLU A 388 5.56 -2.99 -0.89
C GLU A 388 6.30 -1.65 -0.89
N ASP A 389 7.45 -1.61 -1.56
CA ASP A 389 8.17 -0.36 -1.82
C ASP A 389 7.41 0.51 -2.83
N SER A 390 7.51 1.82 -2.65
CA SER A 390 6.85 2.79 -3.53
C SER A 390 7.71 3.09 -4.75
N VAL A 391 7.13 3.02 -5.95
CA VAL A 391 7.85 3.27 -7.21
C VAL A 391 7.03 4.21 -8.07
N THR A 392 7.60 5.40 -8.36
CA THR A 392 6.92 6.39 -9.20
C THR A 392 6.58 5.82 -10.58
N GLY A 393 5.30 5.89 -10.94
CA GLY A 393 4.77 5.56 -12.25
C GLY A 393 4.70 4.07 -12.55
N ASP A 394 4.73 3.20 -11.54
CA ASP A 394 4.60 1.75 -11.73
C ASP A 394 3.15 1.30 -11.91
N GLY A 395 2.19 2.22 -11.77
CA GLY A 395 0.77 1.91 -11.86
C GLY A 395 0.30 1.06 -10.68
N LYS A 396 0.94 1.21 -9.51
CA LYS A 396 0.48 0.80 -8.19
C LYS A 396 0.55 2.02 -7.27
N VAL A 397 -0.32 2.05 -6.27
CA VAL A 397 -0.27 3.11 -5.26
C VAL A 397 -0.23 2.46 -3.89
N THR A 398 0.88 2.67 -3.21
CA THR A 398 1.15 2.24 -1.85
C THR A 398 0.59 3.25 -0.84
N PHE A 399 0.39 2.81 0.41
CA PHE A 399 -0.03 3.74 1.46
C PHE A 399 0.98 4.89 1.67
N ARG A 400 2.27 4.61 1.49
CA ARG A 400 3.35 5.62 1.53
C ARG A 400 3.18 6.70 0.46
N GLU A 401 2.58 6.39 -0.68
CA GLU A 401 2.32 7.41 -1.71
C GLU A 401 1.12 8.30 -1.37
N LEU A 402 0.10 7.73 -0.71
CA LEU A 402 -1.06 8.48 -0.24
C LEU A 402 -0.67 9.58 0.74
N THR A 403 0.23 9.27 1.68
CA THR A 403 0.64 10.22 2.71
C THR A 403 1.33 11.46 2.09
N CYS A 404 1.80 11.37 0.85
CA CYS A 404 2.36 12.50 0.10
C CYS A 404 1.35 13.25 -0.79
N VAL A 405 0.11 12.81 -0.93
CA VAL A 405 -0.87 13.45 -1.84
C VAL A 405 -1.17 14.89 -1.42
N SER A 406 -1.20 15.18 -0.12
CA SER A 406 -1.45 16.54 0.41
C SER A 406 -0.27 17.50 0.18
N GLU A 407 0.91 16.96 -0.09
CA GLU A 407 2.16 17.70 -0.35
C GLU A 407 2.42 17.87 -1.88
N ASN A 408 1.61 17.23 -2.74
CA ASN A 408 1.73 17.23 -4.21
C ASN A 408 0.60 17.96 -4.93
#